data_AF-A0A957RVT3-F1
#
_entry.id   AF-A0A957RVT3-F1
#
_cell.length_a   1.000
_cell.length_b   1.000
_cell.length_c   1.000
_cell.angle_alpha   90.00
_cell.angle_beta   90.00
_cell.angle_gamma   90.00
#
_symmetry.space_group_name_H-M   'P 1'
#
loop_
_entity.id
_entity.type
_entity.pdbx_description
1 polymer ?
#
loop_
_entity_poly.entity_id
_entity_poly.type
_entity_poly.pdbx_seq_one_letter_code
_entity_poly.pdbx_strand_id
1 'polypeptide(L)'
;MSGEVTLATRLNRTVFQALPTPQKLYVLIDGVPTGEGVSVQMPVNLGLVLDRSGSMAGDKIRKLREAVKLVLGQLSPLDQLSIVLFDDHVDTLVASQSVTNLELLYAQIDRITDRGGTTMSKGMRRGLDEMRRGLAQDRVSRMLLLTDGETYGDENDCRQLAAECGQYGVAISALGLGEDWNMPLLEAIAGQSGGVADHLATPDSILTEFKRTVATMQGSSVRNAQLTLRLVAGVTPAAAWRVLPAISQLSQRTLSDRDIQ
;
A
#
# COMPACT_ATOMS: atom_id res chain seq x y z
N MET A 1 -19.07 -3.99 -14.59
CA MET A 1 -18.27 -5.14 -15.06
C MET A 1 -18.72 -6.35 -14.27
N SER A 2 -19.58 -7.19 -14.85
CA SER A 2 -20.13 -8.38 -14.20
C SER A 2 -19.22 -9.57 -14.49
N GLY A 3 -18.77 -10.29 -13.46
CA GLY A 3 -18.07 -11.56 -13.63
C GLY A 3 -16.55 -11.55 -13.48
N GLU A 4 -15.94 -10.48 -12.97
CA GLU A 4 -14.50 -10.46 -12.63
C GLU A 4 -14.19 -11.00 -11.23
N VAL A 5 -15.19 -11.03 -10.34
CA VAL A 5 -15.07 -11.56 -8.98
C VAL A 5 -16.30 -12.40 -8.65
N THR A 6 -16.07 -13.63 -8.21
CA THR A 6 -17.07 -14.45 -7.52
C THR A 6 -17.00 -14.22 -6.03
N LEU A 7 -18.15 -13.98 -5.41
CA LEU A 7 -18.27 -13.89 -3.96
C LEU A 7 -18.73 -15.24 -3.40
N ALA A 8 -17.96 -15.81 -2.47
CA ALA A 8 -18.36 -16.95 -1.67
C ALA A 8 -18.72 -16.47 -0.27
N THR A 9 -19.85 -16.92 0.27
CA THR A 9 -20.34 -16.48 1.59
C THR A 9 -20.49 -17.65 2.54
N ARG A 10 -20.03 -17.51 3.79
CA ARG A 10 -20.23 -18.50 4.86
C ARG A 10 -20.89 -17.84 6.07
N LEU A 11 -21.88 -18.52 6.64
CA LEU A 11 -22.55 -18.11 7.86
C LEU A 11 -22.04 -18.93 9.05
N ASN A 12 -21.90 -18.31 10.21
CA ASN A 12 -21.56 -19.05 11.43
C ASN A 12 -22.71 -19.96 11.92
N ARG A 13 -23.95 -19.68 11.51
CA ARG A 13 -25.14 -20.47 11.80
C ARG A 13 -26.19 -20.26 10.71
N THR A 14 -26.99 -21.28 10.46
CA THR A 14 -28.07 -21.27 9.45
C THR A 14 -29.47 -21.31 10.07
N VAL A 15 -29.55 -21.50 11.40
CA VAL A 15 -30.81 -21.62 12.14
C VAL A 15 -30.80 -20.63 13.30
N PHE A 16 -31.92 -19.94 13.48
CA PHE A 16 -32.16 -19.02 14.59
C PHE A 16 -33.36 -19.50 15.39
N GLN A 17 -33.23 -19.49 16.72
CA GLN A 17 -34.36 -19.71 17.60
C GLN A 17 -35.18 -18.43 17.71
N ALA A 18 -36.50 -18.53 17.77
CA ALA A 18 -37.38 -17.38 17.98
C ALA A 18 -37.28 -16.92 19.45
N LEU A 19 -36.26 -16.12 19.76
CA LEU A 19 -36.02 -15.55 21.08
C LEU A 19 -36.38 -14.06 21.08
N PRO A 20 -36.84 -13.50 22.21
CA PRO A 20 -37.09 -12.07 22.34
C PRO A 20 -35.81 -11.22 22.39
N THR A 21 -34.64 -11.86 22.50
CA THR A 21 -33.34 -11.18 22.55
C THR A 21 -32.68 -11.10 21.18
N PRO A 22 -31.99 -9.98 20.86
CA PRO A 22 -31.21 -9.87 19.64
C PRO A 22 -30.14 -10.97 19.54
N GLN A 23 -30.02 -11.59 18.36
CA GLN A 23 -29.02 -12.62 18.09
C GLN A 23 -27.97 -12.11 17.10
N LYS A 24 -26.70 -12.43 17.36
CA LYS A 24 -25.59 -12.06 16.47
C LYS A 24 -25.39 -13.11 15.37
N LEU A 25 -25.32 -12.63 14.13
CA LEU A 25 -24.94 -13.40 12.96
C LEU A 25 -23.58 -12.90 12.45
N TYR A 26 -22.71 -13.83 12.08
CA TYR A 26 -21.46 -13.51 11.40
C TYR A 26 -21.52 -14.05 9.98
N VAL A 27 -21.18 -13.18 9.03
CA VAL A 27 -21.08 -13.50 7.61
C VAL A 27 -19.62 -13.29 7.20
N LEU A 28 -18.97 -14.35 6.72
CA LEU A 28 -17.69 -14.27 6.04
C LEU A 28 -17.96 -14.17 4.54
N ILE A 29 -17.31 -13.22 3.87
CA ILE A 29 -17.45 -12.99 2.43
C ILE A 29 -16.04 -13.06 1.83
N ASP A 30 -15.80 -14.09 1.02
CA ASP A 30 -14.56 -14.28 0.26
C ASP A 30 -14.78 -13.79 -1.18
N GLY A 31 -13.92 -12.92 -1.68
CA GLY A 31 -13.89 -12.52 -3.08
C GLY A 31 -12.80 -13.25 -3.84
N VAL A 32 -13.17 -14.00 -4.88
CA VAL A 32 -12.24 -14.76 -5.73
C VAL A 32 -12.32 -14.20 -7.15
N PRO A 33 -11.21 -13.73 -7.74
CA PRO A 33 -11.20 -13.32 -9.14
C PRO A 33 -11.65 -14.46 -10.06
N THR A 34 -12.60 -14.18 -10.96
CA THR A 34 -13.06 -15.15 -11.96
C THR A 34 -12.34 -14.95 -13.28
N GLY A 35 -11.49 -15.91 -13.64
CA GLY A 35 -10.84 -15.99 -14.95
C GLY A 35 -9.54 -16.77 -14.90
N GLU A 36 -9.49 -17.92 -15.58
CA GLU A 36 -8.22 -18.44 -16.10
C GLU A 36 -7.79 -17.52 -17.24
N GLY A 37 -6.72 -16.76 -17.05
CA GLY A 37 -5.95 -16.21 -18.18
C GLY A 37 -6.54 -15.02 -18.93
N VAL A 38 -6.66 -13.87 -18.26
CA VAL A 38 -5.98 -12.67 -18.77
C VAL A 38 -5.41 -11.96 -17.55
N SER A 39 -4.13 -12.18 -17.24
CA SER A 39 -3.40 -11.27 -16.37
C SER A 39 -3.28 -9.96 -17.14
N VAL A 40 -4.31 -9.12 -17.09
CA VAL A 40 -4.15 -7.72 -17.47
C VAL A 40 -3.22 -7.17 -16.40
N GLN A 41 -1.91 -7.20 -16.68
CA GLN A 41 -0.93 -6.47 -15.90
C GLN A 41 -1.31 -5.01 -16.07
N MET A 42 -2.10 -4.51 -15.14
CA MET A 42 -2.45 -3.11 -15.16
C MET A 42 -1.16 -2.33 -14.94
N PRO A 43 -0.95 -1.23 -15.68
CA PRO A 43 0.16 -0.35 -15.39
C PRO A 43 0.17 0.04 -13.92
N VAL A 44 1.35 0.27 -13.38
CA VAL A 44 1.51 0.69 -11.98
C VAL A 44 2.04 2.10 -11.89
N ASN A 45 1.66 2.81 -10.83
CA ASN A 45 2.29 4.04 -10.40
C ASN A 45 3.00 3.72 -9.07
N LEU A 46 4.32 3.63 -9.13
CA LEU A 46 5.14 3.21 -8.00
C LEU A 46 5.97 4.40 -7.48
N GLY A 47 5.73 4.77 -6.24
CA GLY A 47 6.50 5.80 -5.54
C GLY A 47 7.44 5.14 -4.55
N LEU A 48 8.74 5.22 -4.78
CA LEU A 48 9.75 4.74 -3.84
C LEU A 48 10.17 5.91 -2.94
N VAL A 49 9.85 5.82 -1.66
CA VAL A 49 10.22 6.80 -0.64
C VAL A 49 11.21 6.12 0.30
N LEU A 50 12.50 6.41 0.12
CA LEU A 50 13.58 5.60 0.64
C LEU A 50 14.42 6.39 1.63
N ASP A 51 14.56 5.84 2.84
CA ASP A 51 15.48 6.37 3.83
C ASP A 51 16.92 6.16 3.34
N ARG A 52 17.73 7.21 3.50
CA ARG A 52 19.18 7.18 3.30
C ARG A 52 19.92 7.82 4.47
N SER A 53 19.32 7.85 5.65
CA SER A 53 19.93 8.30 6.90
C SER A 53 21.27 7.58 7.17
N GLY A 54 22.10 8.13 8.06
CA GLY A 54 23.41 7.55 8.37
C GLY A 54 23.36 6.08 8.85
N SER A 55 22.24 5.62 9.42
CA SER A 55 22.04 4.21 9.83
C SER A 55 21.98 3.25 8.65
N MET A 56 21.64 3.74 7.45
CA MET A 56 21.60 2.97 6.20
C MET A 56 23.00 2.67 5.62
N ALA A 57 24.08 3.17 6.24
CA ALA A 57 25.43 2.97 5.75
C ALA A 57 25.80 1.49 5.54
N GLY A 58 26.77 1.24 4.66
CA GLY A 58 27.32 -0.08 4.40
C GLY A 58 26.36 -0.99 3.60
N ASP A 59 25.97 -2.12 4.19
CA ASP A 59 25.25 -3.16 3.48
C ASP A 59 23.80 -2.79 3.16
N LYS A 60 23.13 -2.04 4.04
CA LYS A 60 21.73 -1.65 3.89
C LYS A 60 21.52 -0.82 2.61
N ILE A 61 22.29 0.25 2.42
CA ILE A 61 22.16 1.11 1.23
C ILE A 61 22.65 0.43 -0.06
N ARG A 62 23.62 -0.49 0.03
CA ARG A 62 24.02 -1.30 -1.14
C ARG A 62 22.87 -2.20 -1.60
N LYS A 63 22.24 -2.90 -0.65
CA LYS A 63 21.11 -3.80 -0.91
C LYS A 63 19.86 -3.05 -1.34
N LEU A 64 19.65 -1.85 -0.79
CA LEU A 64 18.64 -0.92 -1.26
C LEU A 64 18.82 -0.61 -2.75
N ARG A 65 20.03 -0.19 -3.17
CA ARG A 65 20.32 0.09 -4.59
C ARG A 65 20.08 -1.14 -5.48
N GLU A 66 20.54 -2.31 -5.05
CA GLU A 66 20.29 -3.58 -5.76
C GLU A 66 18.79 -3.86 -5.92
N ALA A 67 18.01 -3.69 -4.86
CA ALA A 67 16.57 -3.93 -4.86
C ALA A 67 15.80 -2.95 -5.74
N VAL A 68 16.12 -1.65 -5.67
CA VAL A 68 15.51 -0.63 -6.52
C VAL A 68 15.79 -0.92 -7.99
N LYS A 69 17.06 -1.20 -8.35
CA LYS A 69 17.42 -1.55 -9.74
C LYS A 69 16.67 -2.77 -10.24
N LEU A 70 16.54 -3.79 -9.40
CA LEU A 70 15.81 -4.99 -9.80
C LEU A 70 14.32 -4.68 -10.04
N VAL A 71 13.69 -3.90 -9.16
CA VAL A 71 12.29 -3.48 -9.35
C VAL A 71 12.12 -2.73 -10.66
N LEU A 72 13.02 -1.80 -10.98
CA LEU A 72 12.98 -1.09 -12.26
C LEU A 72 13.00 -2.03 -13.46
N GLY A 73 13.79 -3.10 -13.41
CA GLY A 73 13.83 -4.11 -14.48
C GLY A 73 12.55 -4.93 -14.63
N GLN A 74 11.61 -4.86 -13.68
CA GLN A 74 10.30 -5.51 -13.73
C GLN A 74 9.16 -4.58 -14.17
N LEU A 75 9.44 -3.28 -14.24
CA LEU A 75 8.46 -2.29 -14.68
C LEU A 75 8.39 -2.24 -16.21
N SER A 76 7.18 -2.06 -16.72
CA SER A 76 6.90 -1.85 -18.12
C SER A 76 7.03 -0.36 -18.48
N PRO A 77 7.20 -0.01 -19.77
CA PRO A 77 7.21 1.39 -20.22
C PRO A 77 5.90 2.15 -19.96
N LEU A 78 4.80 1.45 -19.67
CA LEU A 78 3.52 2.05 -19.30
C LEU A 78 3.45 2.43 -17.82
N ASP A 79 4.35 1.86 -17.00
CA ASP A 79 4.39 2.13 -15.57
C ASP A 79 4.99 3.51 -15.30
N GLN A 80 4.49 4.17 -14.26
CA GLN A 80 5.05 5.38 -13.68
C GLN A 80 5.90 5.04 -12.48
N LEU A 81 7.03 5.74 -12.38
CA LEU A 81 7.94 5.65 -11.26
C LEU A 81 8.27 7.05 -10.76
N SER A 82 8.35 7.18 -9.44
CA SER A 82 9.08 8.26 -8.79
C SER A 82 10.00 7.68 -7.70
N ILE A 83 11.15 8.32 -7.49
CA ILE A 83 12.08 7.96 -6.41
C ILE A 83 12.41 9.21 -5.62
N VAL A 84 12.04 9.18 -4.36
CA VAL A 84 12.30 10.20 -3.35
C VAL A 84 13.22 9.61 -2.30
N LEU A 85 14.32 10.30 -2.03
CA LEU A 85 15.23 9.97 -0.95
C LEU A 85 14.98 10.94 0.19
N PHE A 86 14.92 10.44 1.41
CA PHE A 86 14.78 11.29 2.59
C PHE A 86 15.86 10.99 3.63
N ASP A 87 16.24 12.04 4.31
CA ASP A 87 17.07 12.08 5.50
C ASP A 87 16.50 13.20 6.41
N ASP A 88 17.32 14.14 6.88
CA ASP A 88 16.87 15.41 7.46
C ASP A 88 16.38 16.41 6.38
N HIS A 89 16.70 16.14 5.12
CA HIS A 89 16.24 16.80 3.90
C HIS A 89 15.55 15.79 2.97
N VAL A 90 15.07 16.28 1.83
CA VAL A 90 14.41 15.44 0.82
C VAL A 90 14.92 15.77 -0.57
N ASP A 91 15.33 14.74 -1.30
CA ASP A 91 15.74 14.82 -2.68
C ASP A 91 14.81 14.00 -3.56
N THR A 92 14.39 14.57 -4.69
CA THR A 92 13.73 13.81 -5.75
C THR A 92 14.79 13.30 -6.72
N LEU A 93 15.21 12.06 -6.54
CA LEU A 93 16.18 11.41 -7.43
C LEU A 93 15.57 11.21 -8.82
N VAL A 94 14.30 10.79 -8.86
CA VAL A 94 13.52 10.57 -10.07
C VAL A 94 12.15 11.20 -9.88
N ALA A 95 11.87 12.27 -10.62
CA ALA A 95 10.52 12.84 -10.69
C ALA A 95 9.58 11.84 -11.38
N SER A 96 8.27 11.93 -11.09
CA SER A 96 7.27 11.03 -11.68
C SER A 96 7.37 11.01 -13.21
N GLN A 97 7.73 9.83 -13.76
CA GLN A 97 7.89 9.63 -15.21
C GLN A 97 7.69 8.16 -15.61
N SER A 98 7.46 7.93 -16.90
CA SER A 98 7.41 6.59 -17.49
C SER A 98 8.78 5.90 -17.48
N VAL A 99 8.81 4.60 -17.25
CA VAL A 99 10.05 3.81 -17.17
C VAL A 99 10.57 3.47 -18.58
N THR A 100 11.30 4.39 -19.21
CA THR A 100 11.79 4.23 -20.60
C THR A 100 13.32 4.19 -20.73
N ASN A 101 14.07 4.86 -19.85
CA ASN A 101 15.53 4.93 -19.90
C ASN A 101 16.17 4.27 -18.67
N LEU A 102 16.22 2.94 -18.66
CA LEU A 102 16.74 2.16 -17.54
C LEU A 102 18.22 2.45 -17.23
N GLU A 103 19.06 2.68 -18.24
CA GLU A 103 20.48 2.95 -18.03
C GLU A 103 20.70 4.25 -17.24
N LEU A 104 19.99 5.32 -17.59
CA LEU A 104 20.06 6.58 -16.86
C LEU A 104 19.55 6.42 -15.42
N LEU A 105 18.44 5.70 -15.23
CA LEU A 105 17.88 5.45 -13.90
C LEU A 105 18.86 4.64 -13.04
N TYR A 106 19.50 3.61 -13.60
CA TYR A 106 20.51 2.83 -12.89
C TYR A 106 21.70 3.68 -12.47
N ALA A 107 22.18 4.57 -13.35
CA ALA A 107 23.28 5.48 -13.04
C ALA A 107 22.91 6.50 -11.94
N GLN A 108 21.65 6.94 -11.87
CA GLN A 108 21.16 7.78 -10.77
C GLN A 108 21.10 7.00 -9.46
N ILE A 109 20.59 5.76 -9.48
CA ILE A 109 20.50 4.89 -8.29
C ILE A 109 21.88 4.55 -7.73
N ASP A 110 22.89 4.36 -8.59
CA ASP A 110 24.26 4.10 -8.13
C ASP A 110 24.86 5.24 -7.30
N ARG A 111 24.34 6.46 -7.44
CA ARG A 111 24.80 7.63 -6.69
C ARG A 111 24.12 7.81 -5.34
N ILE A 112 23.19 6.92 -4.97
CA ILE A 112 22.58 6.95 -3.65
C ILE A 112 23.66 6.62 -2.60
N THR A 113 23.85 7.54 -1.67
CA THR A 113 24.76 7.44 -0.52
C THR A 113 23.99 7.74 0.75
N ASP A 114 24.48 7.24 1.89
CA ASP A 114 23.91 7.57 3.19
C ASP A 114 24.28 9.01 3.60
N ARG A 115 23.39 9.66 4.37
CA ARG A 115 23.56 11.02 4.86
C ARG A 115 22.55 11.36 5.95
N GLY A 116 22.98 12.08 6.97
CA GLY A 116 22.09 12.88 7.82
C GLY A 116 21.22 12.07 8.78
N GLY A 117 20.16 12.73 9.27
CA GLY A 117 19.15 12.16 10.17
C GLY A 117 17.92 11.64 9.42
N THR A 118 16.78 11.60 10.10
CA THR A 118 15.53 11.03 9.55
C THR A 118 14.36 11.97 9.82
N THR A 119 13.69 12.42 8.75
CA THR A 119 12.42 13.15 8.82
C THR A 119 11.43 12.54 7.83
N MET A 120 10.72 11.51 8.28
CA MET A 120 9.88 10.66 7.45
C MET A 120 8.73 11.42 6.78
N SER A 121 8.11 12.36 7.50
CA SER A 121 6.97 13.15 7.00
C SER A 121 7.32 13.94 5.73
N LYS A 122 8.53 14.50 5.66
CA LYS A 122 8.98 15.24 4.47
C LYS A 122 9.11 14.32 3.27
N GLY A 123 9.68 13.12 3.48
CA GLY A 123 9.79 12.08 2.46
C GLY A 123 8.42 11.65 1.94
N MET A 124 7.49 11.35 2.86
CA MET A 124 6.11 10.98 2.53
C MET A 124 5.36 12.09 1.78
N ARG A 125 5.47 13.35 2.22
CA ARG A 125 4.87 14.51 1.54
C ARG A 125 5.36 14.62 0.11
N ARG A 126 6.67 14.61 -0.10
CA ARG A 126 7.23 14.71 -1.46
C ARG A 126 6.90 13.48 -2.31
N GLY A 127 6.91 12.29 -1.71
CA GLY A 127 6.48 11.06 -2.37
C GLY A 127 5.04 11.14 -2.87
N LEU A 128 4.12 11.65 -2.03
CA LEU A 128 2.73 11.86 -2.42
C LEU A 128 2.62 12.90 -3.54
N ASP A 129 3.36 14.01 -3.46
CA ASP A 129 3.35 15.06 -4.50
C ASP A 129 3.79 14.53 -5.87
N GLU A 130 4.85 13.71 -5.93
CA GLU A 130 5.29 13.06 -7.17
C GLU A 130 4.26 12.02 -7.64
N MET A 131 3.77 11.17 -6.74
CA MET A 131 2.76 10.16 -7.04
C MET A 131 1.48 10.75 -7.63
N ARG A 132 1.05 11.93 -7.14
CA ARG A 132 -0.13 12.66 -7.64
C ARG A 132 -0.01 13.04 -9.11
N ARG A 133 1.20 13.31 -9.62
CA ARG A 133 1.44 13.59 -11.05
C ARG A 133 1.25 12.35 -11.92
N GLY A 134 1.55 11.19 -11.34
CA GLY A 134 1.43 9.90 -11.99
C GLY A 134 0.05 9.26 -11.88
N LEU A 135 -0.90 9.80 -11.11
CA LEU A 135 -2.23 9.20 -10.88
C LEU A 135 -3.07 9.14 -12.16
N ALA A 136 -3.67 7.98 -12.42
CA ALA A 136 -4.69 7.81 -13.45
C ALA A 136 -5.58 6.60 -13.12
N GLN A 137 -6.74 6.53 -13.78
CA GLN A 137 -7.72 5.46 -13.54
C GLN A 137 -7.24 4.09 -14.01
N ASP A 138 -6.30 4.04 -14.96
CA ASP A 138 -5.75 2.81 -15.56
C ASP A 138 -4.63 2.16 -14.72
N ARG A 139 -4.10 2.82 -13.68
CA ARG A 139 -2.92 2.33 -12.92
C ARG A 139 -3.04 2.18 -11.40
N VAL A 140 -2.43 1.13 -10.83
CA VAL A 140 -2.47 0.87 -9.38
C VAL A 140 -1.44 1.79 -8.77
N SER A 141 -1.84 2.62 -7.81
CA SER A 141 -0.92 3.55 -7.15
C SER A 141 -0.52 3.03 -5.78
N ARG A 142 0.79 2.87 -5.57
CA ARG A 142 1.34 2.44 -4.29
C ARG A 142 2.64 3.18 -4.00
N MET A 143 2.77 3.62 -2.75
CA MET A 143 4.01 4.12 -2.20
C MET A 143 4.69 2.99 -1.44
N LEU A 144 5.96 2.74 -1.72
CA LEU A 144 6.82 1.90 -0.90
C LEU A 144 7.68 2.83 -0.05
N LEU A 145 7.41 2.85 1.24
CA LEU A 145 8.16 3.60 2.24
C LEU A 145 9.13 2.63 2.93
N LEU A 146 10.43 2.86 2.83
CA LEU A 146 11.45 2.07 3.52
C LEU A 146 12.20 2.96 4.52
N THR A 147 12.31 2.53 5.77
CA THR A 147 13.08 3.18 6.83
C THR A 147 13.85 2.15 7.65
N ASP A 148 15.02 2.49 8.15
CA ASP A 148 15.75 1.68 9.15
C ASP A 148 15.89 2.39 10.50
N GLY A 149 15.30 3.58 10.61
CA GLY A 149 15.33 4.45 11.77
C GLY A 149 13.94 4.89 12.25
N GLU A 150 13.90 5.45 13.46
CA GLU A 150 12.78 6.23 13.95
C GLU A 150 12.81 7.66 13.41
N THR A 151 11.62 8.26 13.33
CA THR A 151 11.46 9.69 13.09
C THR A 151 11.00 10.32 14.40
N TYR A 152 11.45 11.54 14.70
CA TYR A 152 11.16 12.20 15.98
C TYR A 152 10.45 13.53 15.77
N GLY A 153 9.25 13.66 16.33
CA GLY A 153 8.50 14.92 16.36
C GLY A 153 7.64 15.20 15.13
N ASP A 154 7.56 14.28 14.17
CA ASP A 154 6.74 14.38 12.95
C ASP A 154 5.80 13.16 12.76
N GLU A 155 5.58 12.36 13.79
CA GLU A 155 4.77 11.14 13.75
C GLU A 155 3.29 11.43 13.44
N ASN A 156 2.77 12.53 13.97
CA ASN A 156 1.41 12.98 13.69
C ASN A 156 1.24 13.42 12.23
N ASP A 157 2.25 14.09 11.68
CA ASP A 157 2.26 14.51 10.28
C ASP A 157 2.31 13.29 9.35
N CYS A 158 3.10 12.26 9.70
CA CYS A 158 3.14 10.99 8.99
C CYS A 158 1.75 10.31 8.96
N ARG A 159 1.02 10.30 10.09
CA ARG A 159 -0.35 9.75 10.15
C ARG A 159 -1.31 10.54 9.26
N GLN A 160 -1.30 11.87 9.35
CA GLN A 160 -2.14 12.73 8.50
C GLN A 160 -1.85 12.53 7.01
N LEU A 161 -0.57 12.45 6.64
CA LEU A 161 -0.10 12.16 5.29
C LEU A 161 -0.56 10.77 4.80
N ALA A 162 -0.53 9.76 5.67
CA ALA A 162 -1.00 8.42 5.33
C ALA A 162 -2.51 8.41 5.02
N ALA A 163 -3.32 9.10 5.84
CA ALA A 163 -4.74 9.26 5.56
C ALA A 163 -4.98 10.02 4.25
N GLU A 164 -4.20 11.07 3.96
CA GLU A 164 -4.25 11.79 2.69
C GLU A 164 -3.89 10.89 1.50
N CYS A 165 -2.85 10.06 1.60
CA CYS A 165 -2.50 9.06 0.59
C CYS A 165 -3.68 8.12 0.31
N GLY A 166 -4.34 7.62 1.37
CA GLY A 166 -5.54 6.78 1.25
C GLY A 166 -6.68 7.47 0.50
N GLN A 167 -6.91 8.77 0.74
CA GLN A 167 -7.92 9.56 0.03
C GLN A 167 -7.63 9.70 -1.47
N TYR A 168 -6.36 9.75 -1.87
CA TYR A 168 -5.94 9.74 -3.27
C TYR A 168 -5.86 8.33 -3.89
N GLY A 169 -6.21 7.28 -3.14
CA GLY A 169 -6.08 5.89 -3.60
C GLY A 169 -4.64 5.41 -3.71
N VAL A 170 -3.72 6.02 -2.95
CA VAL A 170 -2.31 5.61 -2.84
C VAL A 170 -2.14 4.79 -1.56
N ALA A 171 -2.07 3.46 -1.71
CA ALA A 171 -1.75 2.58 -0.59
C ALA A 171 -0.26 2.69 -0.22
N ILE A 172 0.09 2.63 1.06
CA ILE A 172 1.49 2.65 1.51
C ILE A 172 1.91 1.25 1.99
N SER A 173 2.93 0.67 1.34
CA SER A 173 3.72 -0.43 1.91
C SER A 173 4.82 0.17 2.78
N ALA A 174 4.66 0.11 4.10
CA ALA A 174 5.59 0.66 5.07
C ALA A 174 6.55 -0.43 5.58
N LEU A 175 7.82 -0.34 5.23
CA LEU A 175 8.83 -1.36 5.49
C LEU A 175 9.87 -0.86 6.48
N GLY A 176 9.99 -1.54 7.62
CA GLY A 176 11.02 -1.29 8.62
C GLY A 176 12.19 -2.25 8.46
N LEU A 177 13.42 -1.74 8.31
CA LEU A 177 14.64 -2.54 8.17
C LEU A 177 15.42 -2.61 9.49
N GLY A 178 15.81 -3.81 9.91
CA GLY A 178 16.53 -4.01 11.17
C GLY A 178 15.61 -3.89 12.38
N GLU A 179 16.09 -3.35 13.50
CA GLU A 179 15.34 -3.30 14.76
C GLU A 179 15.00 -1.87 15.22
N ASP A 180 15.65 -0.86 14.64
CA ASP A 180 15.66 0.52 15.15
C ASP A 180 14.58 1.41 14.51
N TRP A 181 13.35 0.91 14.38
CA TRP A 181 12.22 1.63 13.75
C TRP A 181 10.93 1.54 14.55
N ASN A 182 10.06 2.53 14.37
CA ASN A 182 8.82 2.65 15.15
C ASN A 182 7.68 1.82 14.54
N MET A 183 7.50 0.59 15.04
CA MET A 183 6.45 -0.32 14.57
C MET A 183 5.03 0.24 14.68
N PRO A 184 4.59 0.79 15.83
CA PRO A 184 3.26 1.40 15.95
C PRO A 184 3.00 2.55 14.96
N LEU A 185 4.05 3.25 14.52
CA LEU A 185 3.94 4.29 13.50
C LEU A 185 3.75 3.69 12.10
N LEU A 186 4.58 2.72 11.71
CA LEU A 186 4.46 2.10 10.38
C LEU A 186 3.13 1.37 10.20
N GLU A 187 2.65 0.65 11.21
CA GLU A 187 1.33 0.01 11.18
C GLU A 187 0.20 1.03 11.00
N ALA A 188 0.31 2.19 11.64
CA ALA A 188 -0.68 3.25 11.50
C ALA A 188 -0.64 3.91 10.11
N ILE A 189 0.56 4.12 9.55
CA ILE A 189 0.75 4.64 8.19
C ILE A 189 0.12 3.68 7.16
N ALA A 190 0.42 2.38 7.30
CA ALA A 190 -0.16 1.34 6.47
C ALA A 190 -1.69 1.28 6.60
N GLY A 191 -2.19 1.24 7.84
CA GLY A 191 -3.62 1.14 8.12
C GLY A 191 -4.43 2.32 7.57
N GLN A 192 -3.92 3.56 7.74
CA GLN A 192 -4.63 4.78 7.31
C GLN A 192 -4.61 4.98 5.78
N SER A 193 -3.58 4.48 5.10
CA SER A 193 -3.50 4.52 3.63
C SER A 193 -4.19 3.33 2.95
N GLY A 194 -4.63 2.32 3.71
CA GLY A 194 -5.17 1.08 3.17
C GLY A 194 -4.10 0.09 2.67
N GLY A 195 -2.83 0.34 2.97
CA GLY A 195 -1.69 -0.51 2.63
C GLY A 195 -1.36 -1.54 3.72
N VAL A 196 -0.06 -1.90 3.80
CA VAL A 196 0.47 -2.93 4.71
C VAL A 196 1.79 -2.48 5.31
N ALA A 197 2.08 -2.92 6.53
CA ALA A 197 3.38 -2.74 7.17
C ALA A 197 4.08 -4.08 7.26
N ASP A 198 5.39 -4.12 7.06
CA ASP A 198 6.19 -5.34 7.20
C ASP A 198 7.58 -5.05 7.78
N HIS A 199 8.17 -6.08 8.38
CA HIS A 199 9.49 -6.04 8.99
C HIS A 199 10.51 -6.81 8.15
N LEU A 200 11.58 -6.12 7.77
CA LEU A 200 12.73 -6.69 7.09
C LEU A 200 13.85 -6.92 8.10
N ALA A 201 13.98 -8.15 8.58
CA ALA A 201 15.02 -8.51 9.55
C ALA A 201 16.44 -8.31 9.01
N THR A 202 16.66 -8.49 7.70
CA THR A 202 17.98 -8.36 7.07
C THR A 202 17.91 -7.55 5.78
N PRO A 203 19.02 -6.90 5.36
CA PRO A 203 19.09 -6.16 4.10
C PRO A 203 18.78 -7.00 2.85
N ASP A 204 19.06 -8.30 2.87
CA ASP A 204 18.74 -9.19 1.74
C ASP A 204 17.22 -9.35 1.53
N SER A 205 16.41 -9.14 2.57
CA SER A 205 14.94 -9.22 2.50
C SER A 205 14.33 -8.06 1.72
N ILE A 206 15.03 -6.91 1.58
CA ILE A 206 14.56 -5.75 0.80
C ILE A 206 14.20 -6.18 -0.62
N LEU A 207 15.09 -6.97 -1.26
CA LEU A 207 14.90 -7.44 -2.63
C LEU A 207 13.61 -8.25 -2.78
N THR A 208 13.38 -9.17 -1.84
CA THR A 208 12.24 -10.08 -1.87
C THR A 208 10.93 -9.32 -1.70
N GLU A 209 10.88 -8.38 -0.75
CA GLU A 209 9.67 -7.63 -0.47
C GLU A 209 9.32 -6.62 -1.58
N PHE A 210 10.33 -5.99 -2.15
CA PHE A 210 10.16 -5.11 -3.31
C PHE A 210 9.58 -5.86 -4.50
N LYS A 211 10.11 -7.05 -4.83
CA LYS A 211 9.55 -7.94 -5.87
C LYS A 211 8.10 -8.32 -5.56
N ARG A 212 7.82 -8.73 -4.32
CA ARG A 212 6.48 -9.13 -3.89
C ARG A 212 5.49 -7.97 -4.05
N THR A 213 5.88 -6.76 -3.65
CA THR A 213 5.04 -5.57 -3.76
C THR A 213 4.68 -5.29 -5.22
N VAL A 214 5.66 -5.27 -6.14
CA VAL A 214 5.41 -5.04 -7.57
C VAL A 214 4.53 -6.13 -8.17
N ALA A 215 4.83 -7.40 -7.89
CA ALA A 215 4.03 -8.53 -8.39
C ALA A 215 2.56 -8.46 -7.91
N THR A 216 2.35 -8.06 -6.65
CA THR A 216 1.00 -7.88 -6.10
C THR A 216 0.24 -6.74 -6.79
N MET A 217 0.93 -5.64 -7.11
CA MET A 217 0.34 -4.54 -7.86
C MET A 217 -0.03 -4.94 -9.29
N GLN A 218 0.89 -5.61 -10.01
CA GLN A 218 0.67 -6.05 -11.39
C GLN A 218 -0.36 -7.20 -11.49
N GLY A 219 -0.50 -8.01 -10.44
CA GLY A 219 -1.50 -9.08 -10.34
C GLY A 219 -2.89 -8.62 -9.88
N SER A 220 -3.10 -7.32 -9.68
CA SER A 220 -4.39 -6.79 -9.23
C SER A 220 -5.38 -6.69 -10.41
N SER A 221 -6.45 -7.48 -10.38
CA SER A 221 -7.52 -7.46 -11.39
C SER A 221 -8.66 -6.50 -11.07
N VAL A 222 -8.87 -6.14 -9.79
CA VAL A 222 -9.98 -5.29 -9.34
C VAL A 222 -9.49 -4.16 -8.44
N ARG A 223 -10.04 -2.96 -8.61
CA ARG A 223 -9.74 -1.77 -7.79
C ARG A 223 -10.98 -1.12 -7.22
N ASN A 224 -10.80 -0.41 -6.11
CA ASN A 224 -11.85 0.37 -5.44
C ASN A 224 -13.16 -0.41 -5.29
N ALA A 225 -13.04 -1.72 -5.00
CA ALA A 225 -14.17 -2.61 -4.88
C ALA A 225 -15.08 -2.10 -3.76
N GLN A 226 -16.32 -1.80 -4.10
CA GLN A 226 -17.37 -1.48 -3.14
C GLN A 226 -18.28 -2.68 -2.99
N LEU A 227 -18.50 -3.10 -1.74
CA LEU A 227 -19.44 -4.16 -1.42
C LEU A 227 -20.71 -3.54 -0.84
N THR A 228 -21.80 -3.61 -1.61
CA THR A 228 -23.12 -3.20 -1.15
C THR A 228 -23.88 -4.42 -0.65
N LEU A 229 -24.21 -4.43 0.65
CA LEU A 229 -25.02 -5.49 1.26
C LEU A 229 -26.46 -5.00 1.45
N ARG A 230 -27.41 -5.71 0.84
CA ARG A 230 -28.84 -5.49 1.09
C ARG A 230 -29.32 -6.48 2.16
N LEU A 231 -29.72 -5.95 3.31
CA LEU A 231 -30.20 -6.75 4.44
C LEU A 231 -31.73 -6.73 4.48
N VAL A 232 -32.33 -7.81 4.99
CA VAL A 232 -33.78 -7.90 5.21
C VAL A 232 -34.20 -7.07 6.42
N ALA A 233 -35.49 -6.74 6.50
CA ALA A 233 -36.04 -5.97 7.62
C ALA A 233 -35.71 -6.62 8.98
N GLY A 234 -35.30 -5.80 9.95
CA GLY A 234 -34.90 -6.25 11.29
C GLY A 234 -33.45 -6.71 11.42
N VAL A 235 -32.69 -6.82 10.33
CA VAL A 235 -31.25 -7.13 10.37
C VAL A 235 -30.45 -5.85 10.23
N THR A 236 -29.70 -5.51 11.29
CA THR A 236 -28.82 -4.34 11.30
C THR A 236 -27.35 -4.76 11.31
N PRO A 237 -26.47 -4.14 10.50
CA PRO A 237 -25.05 -4.44 10.54
C PRO A 237 -24.47 -3.91 11.86
N ALA A 238 -23.79 -4.77 12.61
CA ALA A 238 -23.16 -4.38 13.87
C ALA A 238 -21.74 -3.83 13.67
N ALA A 239 -20.96 -4.48 12.81
CA ALA A 239 -19.62 -4.07 12.41
C ALA A 239 -19.20 -4.82 11.13
N ALA A 240 -18.23 -4.27 10.39
CA ALA A 240 -17.58 -4.93 9.27
C ALA A 240 -16.09 -4.89 9.49
N TRP A 241 -15.43 -6.00 9.18
CA TRP A 241 -14.00 -6.16 9.36
C TRP A 241 -13.43 -6.77 8.09
N ARG A 242 -12.34 -6.19 7.59
CA ARG A 242 -11.44 -6.87 6.65
C ARG A 242 -10.66 -7.88 7.46
N VAL A 243 -10.60 -9.14 7.01
CA VAL A 243 -9.88 -10.22 7.71
C VAL A 243 -8.48 -10.39 7.14
N LEU A 244 -8.35 -10.34 5.81
CA LEU A 244 -7.09 -10.45 5.09
C LEU A 244 -6.82 -9.20 4.23
N PRO A 245 -5.54 -8.79 4.05
CA PRO A 245 -4.35 -9.41 4.63
C PRO A 245 -4.15 -9.09 6.13
N ALA A 246 -4.78 -8.02 6.62
CA ALA A 246 -4.74 -7.61 8.02
C ALA A 246 -6.15 -7.34 8.55
N ILE A 247 -6.36 -7.66 9.83
CA ILE A 247 -7.64 -7.44 10.50
C ILE A 247 -7.83 -5.94 10.76
N SER A 248 -8.80 -5.33 10.09
CA SER A 248 -9.10 -3.91 10.28
C SER A 248 -10.59 -3.65 10.19
N GLN A 249 -11.13 -2.86 11.12
CA GLN A 249 -12.53 -2.44 11.08
C GLN A 249 -12.77 -1.53 9.87
N LEU A 250 -13.81 -1.84 9.10
CA LEU A 250 -14.22 -1.07 7.93
C LEU A 250 -15.25 -0.03 8.34
N SER A 251 -15.19 1.15 7.73
CA SER A 251 -16.26 2.13 7.82
C SER A 251 -17.50 1.60 7.10
N GLN A 252 -18.67 1.77 7.73
CA GLN A 252 -19.96 1.41 7.15
C GLN A 252 -20.76 2.68 6.91
N ARG A 253 -21.39 2.78 5.74
CA ARG A 253 -22.35 3.83 5.42
C ARG A 253 -23.68 3.17 5.08
N THR A 254 -24.74 3.54 5.79
CA THR A 254 -26.10 3.15 5.42
C THR A 254 -26.47 3.86 4.13
N LEU A 255 -26.85 3.10 3.11
CA LEU A 255 -27.37 3.61 1.85
C LEU A 255 -28.90 3.54 1.89
N SER A 256 -29.56 4.62 1.51
CA SER A 256 -31.01 4.64 1.27
C SER A 256 -31.32 4.09 -0.13
N ASP A 257 -32.58 3.74 -0.39
CA ASP A 257 -33.02 3.31 -1.73
C ASP A 257 -32.76 4.36 -2.83
N ARG A 258 -32.56 5.63 -2.46
CA ARG A 258 -32.21 6.71 -3.38
C ARG A 258 -30.71 6.77 -3.71
N ASP A 259 -29.86 6.18 -2.88
CA ASP A 259 -28.40 6.19 -3.05
C ASP A 259 -27.88 5.04 -3.96
N ILE A 260 -28.77 4.12 -4.37
CA ILE A 260 -28.45 2.91 -5.16
C ILE A 260 -28.93 3.05 -6.62
N GLN A 261 -29.40 4.24 -7.04
CA GLN A 261 -29.79 4.53 -8.43
C GLN A 261 -28.60 4.91 -9.31
#